data_AF-A0A258BZG7-F1
#
_entry.id   AF-A0A258BZG7-F1
#
_cell.length_a   1.000
_cell.length_b   1.000
_cell.length_c   1.000
_cell.angle_alpha   90.00
_cell.angle_beta   90.00
_cell.angle_gamma   90.00
#
_symmetry.space_group_name_H-M   'P 1'
#
loop_
_entity.id
_entity.type
_entity.pdbx_description
1 polymer ?
#
loop_
_entity_poly.entity_id
_entity_poly.type
_entity_poly.pdbx_seq_one_letter_code
_entity_poly.pdbx_strand_id
1 'polypeptide(L)'
;LPEHVQATLRPSLRDDATTDDFERFASFSRIYFERNSARLTEEARKTLDAQAAWLREHPDVRASLQGHADALGTREHQFALGERRATAMKFYLLARGVDPHRLTVTSFGKQRPAVLALDEASQKSNRRGETVLIGTPDAFGH
;
A
#
# COMPACT_ATOMS: atom_id res chain seq x y z
N LEU A 1 -28.72 -25.44 44.40
CA LEU A 1 -28.71 -26.10 43.08
C LEU A 1 -29.22 -25.08 42.06
N PRO A 2 -28.37 -24.52 41.17
CA PRO A 2 -28.80 -23.50 40.22
C PRO A 2 -29.06 -24.09 38.81
N GLU A 3 -30.07 -23.54 38.15
CA GLU A 3 -30.46 -23.83 36.77
C GLU A 3 -29.47 -23.19 35.78
N HIS A 4 -29.14 -23.96 34.74
CA HIS A 4 -28.27 -23.58 33.64
C HIS A 4 -29.00 -22.65 32.65
N VAL A 5 -28.54 -21.40 32.54
CA VAL A 5 -28.77 -20.58 31.33
C VAL A 5 -27.51 -20.68 30.49
N GLN A 6 -27.57 -21.51 29.44
CA GLN A 6 -26.53 -21.57 28.41
C GLN A 6 -26.61 -20.29 27.57
N ALA A 7 -25.76 -19.32 27.89
CA ALA A 7 -25.46 -18.24 26.98
C ALA A 7 -24.62 -18.81 25.83
N THR A 8 -25.25 -19.03 24.67
CA THR A 8 -24.54 -19.27 23.41
C THR A 8 -23.71 -18.03 23.10
N LEU A 9 -22.44 -18.02 23.53
CA LEU A 9 -21.47 -17.02 23.09
C LEU A 9 -21.37 -17.13 21.57
N ARG A 10 -21.96 -16.16 20.86
CA ARG A 10 -21.61 -15.89 19.48
C ARG A 10 -20.13 -15.51 19.48
N PRO A 11 -19.24 -16.21 18.75
CA PRO A 11 -17.87 -15.75 18.63
C PRO A 11 -17.90 -14.35 18.00
N SER A 12 -17.38 -13.36 18.73
CA SER A 12 -17.18 -12.00 18.23
C SER A 12 -16.24 -12.07 17.04
N LEU A 13 -16.78 -11.67 15.89
CA LEU A 13 -16.08 -11.59 14.61
C LEU A 13 -15.17 -10.36 14.61
N ARG A 14 -13.88 -10.58 14.28
CA ARG A 14 -12.93 -9.67 13.59
C ARG A 14 -12.37 -8.50 14.40
N ASP A 15 -11.27 -8.74 15.13
CA ASP A 15 -10.28 -7.72 15.51
C ASP A 15 -8.86 -8.33 15.48
N ASP A 16 -8.53 -9.16 14.48
CA ASP A 16 -7.36 -10.06 14.54
C ASP A 16 -6.13 -9.52 13.79
N ALA A 17 -6.14 -8.27 13.33
CA ALA A 17 -4.94 -7.65 12.78
C ALA A 17 -4.01 -7.25 13.93
N THR A 18 -3.07 -8.14 14.27
CA THR A 18 -2.09 -7.88 15.32
C THR A 18 -1.05 -6.85 14.85
N THR A 19 -0.32 -6.22 15.79
CA THR A 19 0.82 -5.35 15.45
C THR A 19 1.82 -6.05 14.53
N ASP A 20 2.04 -7.36 14.73
CA ASP A 20 2.91 -8.20 13.90
C ASP A 20 2.42 -8.27 12.43
N ASP A 21 1.10 -8.33 12.20
CA ASP A 21 0.54 -8.37 10.84
C ASP A 21 0.76 -7.05 10.09
N PHE A 22 0.62 -5.91 10.78
CA PHE A 22 0.90 -4.59 10.21
C PHE A 22 2.39 -4.40 9.94
N GLU A 23 3.27 -4.85 10.83
CA GLU A 23 4.72 -4.85 10.63
C GLU A 23 5.12 -5.75 9.46
N ARG A 24 4.49 -6.92 9.35
CA ARG A 24 4.66 -7.83 8.23
C ARG A 24 4.24 -7.14 6.92
N PHE A 25 3.09 -6.47 6.88
CA PHE A 25 2.69 -5.68 5.70
C PHE A 25 3.72 -4.60 5.35
N ALA A 26 4.23 -3.88 6.35
CA ALA A 26 5.22 -2.83 6.15
C ALA A 26 6.47 -3.34 5.41
N SER A 27 6.90 -4.58 5.66
CA SER A 27 8.06 -5.19 4.99
C SER A 27 7.90 -5.33 3.47
N PHE A 28 6.68 -5.41 2.96
CA PHE A 28 6.37 -5.52 1.53
C PHE A 28 5.45 -4.40 1.01
N SER A 29 5.40 -3.26 1.71
CA SER A 29 4.59 -2.09 1.35
C SER A 29 5.07 -1.34 0.11
N ARG A 30 6.30 -1.61 -0.37
CA ARG A 30 6.95 -0.87 -1.45
C ARG A 30 7.17 -1.72 -2.69
N ILE A 31 7.02 -1.08 -3.84
CA ILE A 31 7.41 -1.61 -5.15
C ILE A 31 8.29 -0.61 -5.88
N TYR A 32 9.03 -1.08 -6.89
CA TYR A 32 9.93 -0.25 -7.67
C TYR A 32 9.54 -0.23 -9.16
N PHE A 33 9.96 0.85 -9.82
CA PHE A 33 9.68 1.09 -11.23
C PHE A 33 10.97 1.39 -12.00
N GLU A 34 10.96 0.98 -13.26
CA GLU A 34 11.97 1.40 -14.22
C GLU A 34 11.93 2.91 -14.48
N ARG A 35 13.05 3.43 -15.00
CA ARG A 35 13.19 4.85 -15.32
C ARG A 35 12.11 5.28 -16.32
N ASN A 36 11.50 6.43 -16.04
CA ASN A 36 10.45 7.03 -16.86
C ASN A 36 9.27 6.08 -17.21
N SER A 37 8.99 5.11 -16.35
CA SER A 37 7.99 4.08 -16.59
C SER A 37 7.00 3.96 -15.42
N ALA A 38 5.75 3.67 -15.76
CA ALA A 38 4.71 3.23 -14.84
C ALA A 38 4.34 1.75 -15.04
N ARG A 39 5.11 1.01 -15.85
CA ARG A 39 4.91 -0.42 -16.06
C ARG A 39 5.32 -1.18 -14.80
N LEU A 40 4.44 -2.07 -14.34
CA LEU A 40 4.74 -3.01 -13.26
C LEU A 40 5.63 -4.13 -13.77
N THR A 41 6.83 -4.26 -13.19
CA THR A 41 7.73 -5.40 -13.38
C THR A 41 7.15 -6.66 -12.76
N GLU A 42 7.75 -7.82 -13.04
CA GLU A 42 7.29 -9.09 -12.47
C GLU A 42 7.46 -9.11 -10.95
N GLU A 43 8.55 -8.55 -10.44
CA GLU A 43 8.81 -8.39 -9.00
C GLU A 43 7.77 -7.48 -8.35
N ALA A 44 7.45 -6.35 -8.97
CA ALA A 44 6.42 -5.44 -8.47
C ALA A 44 5.03 -6.12 -8.42
N ARG A 45 4.71 -6.94 -9.43
CA ARG A 45 3.47 -7.72 -9.47
C ARG A 45 3.41 -8.76 -8.35
N LYS A 46 4.50 -9.47 -8.08
CA LYS A 46 4.58 -10.42 -6.95
C LYS A 46 4.32 -9.74 -5.61
N THR A 47 4.92 -8.57 -5.38
CA THR A 47 4.66 -7.77 -4.18
C THR A 47 3.21 -7.30 -4.11
N LEU A 48 2.64 -6.81 -5.21
CA LEU A 48 1.24 -6.39 -5.26
C LEU A 48 0.27 -7.57 -5.07
N ASP A 49 0.63 -8.78 -5.50
CA ASP A 49 -0.15 -9.99 -5.23
C ASP A 49 -0.21 -10.30 -3.73
N ALA A 50 0.93 -10.17 -3.02
CA ALA A 50 0.98 -10.29 -1.57
C ALA A 50 0.15 -9.19 -0.87
N GLN A 51 0.26 -7.95 -1.33
CA GLN A 51 -0.56 -6.84 -0.81
C GLN A 51 -2.06 -7.08 -1.03
N ALA A 52 -2.46 -7.58 -2.21
CA ALA A 52 -3.86 -7.88 -2.52
C ALA A 52 -4.41 -9.05 -1.68
N ALA A 53 -3.60 -10.06 -1.39
CA ALA A 53 -3.98 -11.13 -0.47
C ALA A 53 -4.24 -10.57 0.93
N TRP A 54 -3.29 -9.81 1.47
CA TRP A 54 -3.40 -9.22 2.80
C TRP A 54 -4.60 -8.27 2.91
N LEU A 55 -4.81 -7.37 1.94
CA LEU A 55 -5.94 -6.45 1.93
C LEU A 55 -7.31 -7.15 1.84
N ARG A 56 -7.38 -8.35 1.26
CA ARG A 56 -8.61 -9.16 1.24
C ARG A 56 -8.89 -9.85 2.57
N GLU A 57 -7.84 -10.22 3.29
CA GLU A 57 -7.95 -10.77 4.66
C GLU A 57 -8.34 -9.69 5.68
N HIS A 58 -8.04 -8.42 5.38
CA HIS A 58 -8.28 -7.26 6.24
C HIS A 58 -9.30 -6.29 5.61
N PRO A 59 -10.59 -6.66 5.48
CA PRO A 59 -11.59 -5.93 4.67
C PRO A 59 -11.91 -4.51 5.14
N ASP A 60 -11.64 -4.23 6.42
CA ASP A 60 -11.82 -2.95 7.13
C ASP A 60 -10.68 -1.96 6.86
N VAL A 61 -9.50 -2.43 6.46
CA VAL A 61 -8.34 -1.58 6.25
C VAL A 61 -8.45 -0.77 4.95
N ARG A 62 -8.10 0.52 4.99
CA ARG A 62 -7.99 1.37 3.79
C ARG A 62 -6.53 1.63 3.46
N ALA A 63 -6.22 1.88 2.18
CA ALA A 63 -4.85 2.16 1.73
C ALA A 63 -4.76 3.36 0.78
N SER A 64 -3.70 4.14 0.94
CA SER A 64 -3.24 5.17 0.01
C SER A 64 -2.07 4.66 -0.80
N LEU A 65 -2.23 4.65 -2.12
CA LEU A 65 -1.21 4.24 -3.08
C LEU A 65 -0.45 5.48 -3.52
N GLN A 66 0.80 5.57 -3.10
CA GLN A 66 1.65 6.74 -3.25
C GLN A 66 2.68 6.54 -4.34
N GLY A 67 2.67 7.40 -5.35
CA GLY A 67 3.59 7.35 -6.47
C GLY A 67 4.72 8.36 -6.34
N HIS A 68 5.96 7.88 -6.45
CA HIS A 68 7.18 8.69 -6.38
C HIS A 68 7.96 8.57 -7.69
N ALA A 69 8.76 9.59 -8.00
CA ALA A 69 9.60 9.65 -9.18
C ALA A 69 11.01 10.14 -8.83
N ASP A 70 11.96 9.95 -9.76
CA ASP A 70 13.34 10.42 -9.61
C ASP A 70 13.44 11.95 -9.75
N ALA A 71 14.61 12.52 -9.43
CA ALA A 71 14.80 13.97 -9.43
C ALA A 71 14.86 14.59 -10.85
N LEU A 72 15.03 13.77 -11.88
CA LEU A 72 15.26 14.17 -13.26
C LEU A 72 13.96 14.66 -13.93
N GLY A 73 14.05 15.74 -14.71
CA GLY A 73 12.89 16.32 -15.42
C GLY A 73 12.11 17.38 -14.62
N THR A 74 11.05 17.92 -15.21
CA THR A 74 10.23 18.99 -14.60
C THR A 74 9.39 18.47 -13.44
N ARG A 75 8.96 19.36 -12.54
CA ARG A 75 8.14 18.98 -11.39
C ARG A 75 6.81 18.38 -11.85
N GLU A 76 6.19 18.98 -12.84
CA GLU A 76 4.88 18.62 -13.40
C GLU A 76 4.95 17.26 -14.08
N HIS A 77 6.01 17.01 -14.87
CA HIS A 77 6.22 15.71 -15.50
C HIS A 77 6.37 14.60 -14.46
N GLN A 78 7.18 14.83 -13.43
CA GLN A 78 7.42 13.83 -12.38
C GLN A 78 6.18 13.63 -11.49
N PHE A 79 5.39 14.67 -11.26
CA PHE A 79 4.11 14.56 -10.57
C PHE A 79 3.12 13.70 -11.37
N ALA A 80 2.98 13.94 -12.67
CA ALA A 80 2.14 13.11 -13.54
C ALA A 80 2.66 11.66 -13.63
N LEU A 81 3.98 11.45 -13.65
CA LEU A 81 4.56 10.10 -13.63
C LEU A 81 4.25 9.37 -12.32
N GLY A 82 4.34 10.04 -11.18
CA GLY A 82 3.93 9.48 -9.88
C GLY A 82 2.46 9.08 -9.87
N GLU A 83 1.57 9.93 -10.41
CA GLU A 83 0.14 9.62 -10.51
C GLU A 83 -0.13 8.38 -11.37
N ARG A 84 0.54 8.27 -12.53
CA ARG A 84 0.45 7.07 -13.39
C ARG A 84 0.91 5.80 -12.66
N ARG A 85 1.98 5.88 -11.86
CA ARG A 85 2.50 4.75 -11.07
C ARG A 85 1.51 4.28 -10.02
N ALA A 86 0.99 5.21 -9.22
CA ALA A 86 0.00 4.89 -8.20
C ALA A 86 -1.31 4.37 -8.81
N THR A 87 -1.72 4.92 -9.97
CA THR A 87 -2.87 4.44 -10.73
C THR A 87 -2.65 3.01 -11.25
N ALA A 88 -1.45 2.68 -11.74
CA ALA A 88 -1.10 1.33 -12.17
C ALA A 88 -1.20 0.32 -11.01
N MET A 89 -0.73 0.70 -9.81
CA MET A 89 -0.92 -0.10 -8.60
C MET A 89 -2.40 -0.31 -8.30
N LYS A 90 -3.21 0.77 -8.35
CA LYS A 90 -4.65 0.70 -8.09
C LYS A 90 -5.30 -0.32 -9.01
N PHE A 91 -5.17 -0.15 -10.33
CA PHE A 91 -5.80 -1.06 -11.29
C PHE A 91 -5.37 -2.51 -11.12
N TYR A 92 -4.11 -2.73 -10.77
CA TYR A 92 -3.62 -4.08 -10.50
C TYR A 92 -4.30 -4.69 -9.26
N LEU A 93 -4.40 -3.95 -8.15
CA LEU A 93 -5.07 -4.40 -6.93
C LEU A 93 -6.58 -4.63 -7.15
N LEU A 94 -7.25 -3.78 -7.93
CA LEU A 94 -8.65 -3.98 -8.34
C LEU A 94 -8.83 -5.29 -9.10
N ALA A 95 -7.94 -5.59 -10.05
CA ALA A 95 -7.96 -6.83 -10.82
C ALA A 95 -7.73 -8.07 -9.94
N ARG A 96 -7.17 -7.91 -8.74
CA ARG A 96 -7.00 -8.96 -7.72
C ARG A 96 -8.10 -8.96 -6.66
N GLY A 97 -9.18 -8.19 -6.85
CA GLY A 97 -10.38 -8.22 -6.04
C GLY A 97 -10.37 -7.31 -4.81
N VAL A 98 -9.48 -6.31 -4.75
CA VAL A 98 -9.54 -5.27 -3.72
C VAL A 98 -10.62 -4.25 -4.10
N ASP A 99 -11.46 -3.86 -3.13
CA ASP A 99 -12.54 -2.88 -3.35
C ASP A 99 -11.97 -1.49 -3.72
N PRO A 100 -12.45 -0.85 -4.81
CA PRO A 100 -11.99 0.47 -5.23
C PRO A 100 -12.23 1.60 -4.21
N HIS A 101 -13.24 1.49 -3.36
CA HIS A 101 -13.53 2.49 -2.32
C HIS A 101 -12.51 2.47 -1.18
N ARG A 102 -11.72 1.39 -1.07
CA ARG A 102 -10.66 1.25 -0.06
C ARG A 102 -9.31 1.81 -0.52
N LEU A 103 -9.18 2.19 -1.79
CA LEU A 103 -7.92 2.58 -2.42
C LEU A 103 -7.94 4.01 -2.93
N THR A 104 -7.09 4.86 -2.35
CA THR A 104 -6.83 6.22 -2.83
C THR A 104 -5.51 6.30 -3.59
N VAL A 105 -5.41 7.22 -4.56
CA VAL A 105 -4.19 7.47 -5.34
C VAL A 105 -3.64 8.83 -4.95
N THR A 106 -2.36 8.88 -4.61
CA THR A 106 -1.64 10.11 -4.27
C THR A 106 -0.33 10.15 -5.06
N SER A 107 -0.02 11.29 -5.67
CA SER A 107 1.30 11.50 -6.27
C SER A 107 2.13 12.46 -5.43
N PHE A 108 3.38 12.11 -5.18
CA PHE A 108 4.38 13.02 -4.64
C PHE A 108 5.41 13.44 -5.69
N GLY A 109 5.41 12.82 -6.86
CA GLY A 109 6.44 13.01 -7.89
C GLY A 109 7.84 12.97 -7.27
N LYS A 110 8.61 14.04 -7.50
CA LYS A 110 9.96 14.21 -6.94
C LYS A 110 10.03 14.98 -5.61
N GLN A 111 8.89 15.30 -4.99
CA GLN A 111 8.83 16.16 -3.81
C GLN A 111 9.09 15.43 -2.48
N ARG A 112 8.99 14.10 -2.48
CA ARG A 112 9.28 13.24 -1.31
C ARG A 112 10.29 12.13 -1.68
N PRO A 113 11.57 12.48 -1.87
CA PRO A 113 12.62 11.49 -2.13
C PRO A 113 12.83 10.61 -0.90
N ALA A 114 13.07 9.31 -1.12
CA ALA A 114 13.55 8.41 -0.06
C ALA A 114 15.04 8.64 0.21
N VAL A 115 15.80 8.97 -0.84
CA VAL A 115 17.23 9.28 -0.77
C VAL A 115 17.51 10.56 -1.53
N LEU A 116 18.23 11.50 -0.90
CA LEU A 116 18.52 12.81 -1.49
C LEU A 116 19.65 12.79 -2.53
N ALA A 117 20.52 11.77 -2.47
CA ALA A 117 21.63 11.65 -3.40
C ALA A 117 21.15 11.42 -4.85
N LEU A 118 21.95 11.91 -5.81
CA LEU A 118 21.59 11.95 -7.23
C LEU A 118 22.22 10.83 -8.05
N ASP A 119 22.99 9.93 -7.43
CA ASP A 119 23.55 8.76 -8.11
C ASP A 119 22.45 7.78 -8.55
N GLU A 120 22.78 6.91 -9.51
CA GLU A 120 21.77 6.03 -10.09
C GLU A 120 21.14 5.09 -9.05
N ALA A 121 21.91 4.60 -8.07
CA ALA A 121 21.37 3.70 -7.05
C ALA A 121 20.32 4.42 -6.18
N SER A 122 20.61 5.64 -5.75
CA SER A 122 19.66 6.50 -5.02
C SER A 122 18.42 6.83 -5.86
N GLN A 123 18.59 7.12 -7.15
CA GLN A 123 17.45 7.35 -8.04
C GLN A 123 16.59 6.10 -8.21
N LYS A 124 17.16 4.89 -8.23
CA LYS A 124 16.37 3.65 -8.26
C LYS A 124 15.44 3.56 -7.05
N SER A 125 15.96 3.87 -5.86
CA SER A 125 15.18 3.87 -4.61
C SER A 125 14.06 4.91 -4.61
N ASN A 126 14.24 6.03 -5.32
CA ASN A 126 13.22 7.07 -5.47
C ASN A 126 12.13 6.71 -6.49
N ARG A 127 12.41 5.83 -7.46
CA ARG A 127 11.43 5.32 -8.43
C ARG A 127 10.57 4.22 -7.80
N ARG A 128 9.69 4.59 -6.88
CA ARG A 128 8.89 3.66 -6.09
C ARG A 128 7.41 3.97 -6.06
N GLY A 129 6.63 2.94 -5.77
CA GLY A 129 5.26 3.02 -5.27
C GLY A 129 5.22 2.55 -3.83
N GLU A 130 4.44 3.21 -2.98
CA GLU A 130 4.32 2.90 -1.56
C GLU A 130 2.84 2.78 -1.18
N THR A 131 2.46 1.65 -0.61
CA THR A 131 1.11 1.41 -0.12
C THR A 131 1.07 1.73 1.37
N VAL A 132 0.42 2.83 1.72
CA VAL A 132 0.30 3.32 3.10
C VAL A 132 -1.09 3.00 3.62
N LEU A 133 -1.17 2.25 4.71
CA LEU A 133 -2.44 1.95 5.38
C LEU A 133 -2.93 3.22 6.09
N ILE A 134 -4.20 3.57 5.88
CA ILE A 134 -4.82 4.84 6.34
C ILE A 134 -5.97 4.60 7.35
N GLY A 135 -6.13 3.37 7.83
CA GLY A 135 -6.98 3.09 9.00
C GLY A 135 -7.12 1.60 9.31
N THR A 136 -6.96 1.25 10.59
CA THR A 136 -8.09 0.86 11.47
C THR A 136 -8.28 1.98 12.51
N PRO A 137 -9.51 2.28 12.98
CA PRO A 137 -9.76 3.36 13.94
C PRO A 137 -9.05 3.21 15.30
N ASP A 138 -8.54 2.02 15.63
CA ASP A 138 -8.16 1.71 17.02
C ASP A 138 -6.70 1.26 17.22
N ALA A 139 -5.88 1.11 16.17
CA ALA A 139 -4.51 0.58 16.30
C ALA A 139 -3.43 1.61 16.68
N PHE A 140 -3.74 2.92 16.66
CA PHE A 140 -2.79 4.00 17.00
C PHE A 140 -3.25 4.85 18.19
N GLY A 141 -4.16 4.32 19.02
CA GLY A 141 -4.65 5.00 20.21
C GLY A 141 -3.57 5.21 21.27
N HIS A 142 -3.06 6.43 21.34
CA HIS A 142 -2.60 7.07 22.58
C HIS A 142 -3.41 8.35 22.80
#